data_AF-A0A922A0V0-F1
#
_entry.id   AF-A0A922A0V0-F1
#
_cell.length_a   1.000
_cell.length_b   1.000
_cell.length_c   1.000
_cell.angle_alpha   90.00
_cell.angle_beta   90.00
_cell.angle_gamma   90.00
#
_symmetry.space_group_name_H-M   'P 1'
#
loop_
_entity.id
_entity.type
_entity.pdbx_description
1 polymer ?
#
loop_
_entity_poly.entity_id
_entity_poly.type
_entity_poly.pdbx_seq_one_letter_code
_entity_poly.pdbx_strand_id
1 'polypeptide(L)'
;MLGSDALGWAMYIDGSRSWFVHGGAHGGRTAGGIARGACVGVLLDLARGTLRFTVDDRPQGDIAFTGLRGAFYPAVSLNRGVAITLQPGLPPPPDLLMAQLAIE
;
A
#
# COMPACT_ATOMS: atom_id res chain seq x y z
N MET A 1 -6.62 11.78 -8.54
CA MET A 1 -6.75 10.57 -7.70
C MET A 1 -5.33 10.09 -7.41
N LEU A 2 -5.02 9.51 -6.25
CA LEU A 2 -3.64 9.04 -6.04
C LEU A 2 -3.23 8.01 -7.11
N GLY A 3 -2.00 8.12 -7.59
CA GLY A 3 -1.47 7.28 -8.68
C GLY A 3 -1.90 7.70 -10.09
N SER A 4 -2.71 8.75 -10.27
CA SER A 4 -3.05 9.25 -11.61
C SER A 4 -1.90 9.98 -12.32
N ASP A 5 -0.87 10.37 -11.59
CA ASP A 5 0.34 11.00 -12.09
C ASP A 5 1.60 10.22 -11.66
N ALA A 6 2.78 10.72 -12.04
CA ALA A 6 4.07 10.11 -11.72
C ALA A 6 4.54 10.38 -10.27
N LEU A 7 3.78 11.12 -9.46
CA LEU A 7 4.18 11.53 -8.11
C LEU A 7 3.51 10.67 -7.02
N GLY A 8 2.49 9.87 -7.38
CA GLY A 8 1.80 8.96 -6.49
C GLY A 8 2.06 7.49 -6.82
N TRP A 9 2.26 6.68 -5.78
CA TRP A 9 2.21 5.22 -5.81
C TRP A 9 1.10 4.78 -4.88
N ALA A 10 0.08 4.11 -5.41
CA ALA A 10 -1.14 3.86 -4.66
C ALA A 10 -1.69 2.46 -4.88
N MET A 11 -2.52 2.02 -3.96
CA MET A 11 -3.51 0.98 -4.19
C MET A 11 -4.90 1.61 -4.20
N TYR A 12 -5.66 1.37 -5.26
CA TYR A 12 -7.10 1.55 -5.25
C TYR A 12 -7.77 0.25 -4.81
N ILE A 13 -8.74 0.32 -3.91
CA ILE A 13 -9.46 -0.86 -3.42
C ILE A 13 -10.95 -0.55 -3.27
N ASP A 14 -11.78 -1.48 -3.73
CA ASP A 14 -13.24 -1.46 -3.58
C ASP A 14 -13.71 -2.62 -2.69
N GLY A 15 -15.02 -2.89 -2.63
CA GLY A 15 -15.58 -3.97 -1.82
C GLY A 15 -15.27 -5.39 -2.31
N SER A 16 -14.61 -5.55 -3.45
CA SER A 16 -14.41 -6.83 -4.13
C SER A 16 -12.98 -7.09 -4.58
N ARG A 17 -12.21 -6.03 -4.86
CA ARG A 17 -10.87 -6.13 -5.48
C ARG A 17 -10.03 -4.88 -5.25
N SER A 18 -8.75 -5.03 -5.50
CA SER A 18 -7.79 -3.92 -5.55
C SER A 18 -6.96 -3.91 -6.85
N TRP A 19 -6.32 -2.77 -7.09
CA TRP A 19 -5.32 -2.53 -8.13
C TRP A 19 -4.23 -1.62 -7.60
N PHE A 20 -3.00 -1.82 -8.05
CA PHE A 20 -1.93 -0.84 -7.90
C PHE A 20 -2.02 0.21 -9.01
N VAL A 21 -1.79 1.47 -8.65
CA VAL A 21 -1.97 2.63 -9.55
C VAL A 21 -0.76 3.56 -9.42
N HIS A 22 -0.13 3.89 -10.56
CA HIS A 22 0.97 4.84 -10.69
C HIS A 22 1.04 5.36 -12.13
N GLY A 23 1.25 6.67 -12.33
CA GLY A 23 1.33 7.26 -13.67
C GLY A 23 0.08 7.05 -14.53
N GLY A 24 -1.08 6.84 -13.90
CA GLY A 24 -2.33 6.48 -14.57
C GLY A 24 -2.40 5.01 -15.04
N ALA A 25 -1.34 4.23 -14.87
CA ALA A 25 -1.34 2.80 -15.19
C ALA A 25 -1.91 1.97 -14.04
N HIS A 26 -2.66 0.93 -14.38
CA HIS A 26 -3.21 -0.04 -13.44
C HIS A 26 -2.52 -1.39 -13.60
N GLY A 27 -2.16 -2.02 -12.48
CA GLY A 27 -1.54 -3.34 -12.45
C GLY A 27 -1.86 -4.11 -11.17
N GLY A 28 -1.40 -5.36 -11.08
CA GLY A 28 -1.47 -6.15 -9.85
C GLY A 28 -2.90 -6.33 -9.31
N ARG A 29 -3.87 -6.67 -10.16
CA ARG A 29 -5.24 -6.94 -9.72
C ARG A 29 -5.25 -8.05 -8.67
N THR A 30 -5.88 -7.80 -7.53
CA THR A 30 -6.07 -8.81 -6.48
C THR A 30 -7.54 -8.92 -6.10
N ALA A 31 -8.03 -10.14 -5.91
CA ALA A 31 -9.37 -10.40 -5.39
C ALA A 31 -9.41 -10.19 -3.86
N GLY A 32 -10.58 -9.89 -3.33
CA GLY A 32 -10.72 -9.45 -1.94
C GLY A 32 -10.64 -7.94 -1.86
N GLY A 33 -11.55 -7.35 -1.09
CA GLY A 33 -11.74 -5.92 -0.98
C GLY A 33 -11.85 -5.48 0.47
N ILE A 34 -12.49 -4.34 0.69
CA ILE A 34 -12.72 -3.78 2.03
C ILE A 34 -14.21 -3.72 2.38
N ALA A 35 -14.48 -3.79 3.68
CA ALA A 35 -15.79 -3.50 4.26
C ALA A 35 -15.63 -2.49 5.41
N ARG A 36 -16.75 -2.01 5.96
CA ARG A 36 -16.71 -1.14 7.14
C ARG A 36 -15.99 -1.87 8.28
N GLY A 37 -14.96 -1.22 8.84
CA GLY A 37 -14.15 -1.77 9.92
C GLY A 37 -12.88 -2.49 9.46
N ALA A 38 -12.69 -2.71 8.16
CA ALA A 38 -11.44 -3.26 7.64
C ALA A 38 -10.27 -2.27 7.82
N CYS A 39 -9.08 -2.81 8.05
CA CYS A 39 -7.84 -2.06 8.19
C CYS A 39 -6.97 -2.26 6.96
N VAL A 40 -6.58 -1.16 6.30
CA VAL A 40 -5.59 -1.20 5.22
C VAL A 40 -4.22 -0.83 5.77
N GLY A 41 -3.27 -1.76 5.75
CA GLY A 41 -1.89 -1.49 6.09
C GLY A 41 -1.12 -0.98 4.88
N VAL A 42 -0.20 -0.04 5.11
CA VAL A 42 0.72 0.50 4.11
C VAL A 42 2.13 0.35 4.66
N LEU A 43 2.93 -0.51 4.05
CA LEU A 43 4.33 -0.71 4.45
C LEU A 43 5.25 -0.18 3.35
N LEU A 44 5.86 0.98 3.63
CA LEU A 44 6.95 1.56 2.86
C LEU A 44 8.28 1.16 3.52
N ASP A 45 9.01 0.24 2.89
CA ASP A 45 10.36 -0.15 3.30
C ASP A 45 11.38 0.54 2.39
N LEU A 46 11.95 1.65 2.86
CA LEU A 46 12.95 2.42 2.12
C LEU A 46 14.34 1.77 2.11
N ALA A 47 14.64 0.87 3.03
CA ALA A 47 15.90 0.13 2.98
C ALA A 47 15.94 -0.82 1.77
N ARG A 48 14.77 -1.38 1.41
CA ARG A 48 14.59 -2.24 0.23
C ARG A 48 13.98 -1.51 -0.98
N GLY A 49 13.54 -0.27 -0.78
CA GLY A 49 12.85 0.53 -1.80
C GLY A 49 11.54 -0.11 -2.26
N THR A 50 10.78 -0.74 -1.36
CA THR A 50 9.54 -1.46 -1.68
C THR A 50 8.32 -0.84 -1.01
N LEU A 51 7.17 -0.94 -1.67
CA LEU A 51 5.85 -0.60 -1.12
C LEU A 51 4.92 -1.80 -1.24
N ARG A 52 4.23 -2.14 -0.16
CA ARG A 52 3.21 -3.19 -0.12
C ARG A 52 1.99 -2.77 0.70
N PHE A 53 0.89 -3.46 0.45
CA PHE A 53 -0.39 -3.20 1.11
C PHE A 53 -0.93 -4.46 1.77
N THR A 54 -1.67 -4.29 2.87
CA THR A 54 -2.42 -5.36 3.53
C THR A 54 -3.87 -4.96 3.73
N VAL A 55 -4.74 -5.96 3.86
CA VAL A 55 -6.11 -5.81 4.38
C VAL A 55 -6.25 -6.77 5.55
N ASP A 56 -6.59 -6.24 6.72
CA ASP A 56 -6.74 -7.00 7.98
C ASP A 56 -5.53 -7.92 8.24
N ASP A 57 -4.35 -7.30 8.20
CA ASP A 57 -3.03 -7.92 8.40
C ASP A 57 -2.65 -9.00 7.38
N ARG A 58 -3.44 -9.20 6.32
CA ARG A 58 -3.13 -10.13 5.22
C ARG A 58 -2.61 -9.38 4.00
N PRO A 59 -1.58 -9.89 3.30
CA PRO A 59 -1.12 -9.29 2.05
C PRO A 59 -2.25 -9.12 1.04
N GLN A 60 -2.38 -7.90 0.50
CA GLN A 60 -3.33 -7.57 -0.55
C GLN A 60 -2.58 -7.53 -1.89
N GLY A 61 -2.27 -8.72 -2.39
CA GLY A 61 -1.37 -8.93 -3.52
C GLY A 61 0.09 -9.05 -3.10
N ASP A 62 0.99 -8.97 -4.08
CA ASP A 62 2.44 -9.04 -3.86
C ASP A 62 3.03 -7.65 -3.51
N ILE A 63 4.35 -7.50 -3.65
CA ILE A 63 5.02 -6.20 -3.57
C ILE A 63 4.48 -5.32 -4.72
N ALA A 64 3.86 -4.20 -4.36
CA ALA A 64 3.19 -3.33 -5.32
C ALA A 64 4.17 -2.55 -6.19
N PHE A 65 5.24 -2.03 -5.56
CA PHE A 65 6.25 -1.22 -6.24
C PHE A 65 7.64 -1.47 -5.66
N THR A 66 8.65 -1.30 -6.50
CA THR A 66 10.08 -1.44 -6.16
C THR A 66 10.86 -0.21 -6.65
N GLY A 67 12.11 -0.07 -6.19
CA GLY A 67 12.98 1.03 -6.60
C GLY A 67 12.62 2.39 -6.00
N LEU A 68 11.79 2.44 -4.97
CA LEU A 68 11.36 3.69 -4.33
C LEU A 68 12.53 4.32 -3.56
N ARG A 69 12.82 5.59 -3.86
CA ARG A 69 13.89 6.38 -3.24
C ARG A 69 13.44 7.82 -3.06
N GLY A 70 13.88 8.45 -1.97
CA GLY A 70 13.59 9.85 -1.66
C GLY A 70 12.63 10.02 -0.50
N ALA A 71 12.07 11.23 -0.40
CA ALA A 71 11.10 11.58 0.64
C ALA A 71 9.68 11.27 0.15
N PHE A 72 8.93 10.52 0.97
CA PHE A 72 7.55 10.15 0.70
C PHE A 72 6.65 10.61 1.83
N TYR A 73 5.39 10.88 1.50
CA TYR A 73 4.37 11.27 2.45
C TYR A 73 3.22 10.27 2.38
N PRO A 74 2.69 9.79 3.51
CA PRO A 74 1.45 9.03 3.52
C PRO A 74 0.33 9.87 2.90
N ALA A 75 -0.43 9.29 1.99
CA ALA A 75 -1.48 9.98 1.26
C ALA A 75 -2.73 9.12 1.14
N VAL A 76 -3.90 9.76 1.16
CA VAL A 76 -5.19 9.11 0.92
C VAL A 76 -6.02 9.97 -0.02
N SER A 77 -6.67 9.35 -1.01
CA SER A 77 -7.71 9.97 -1.81
C SER A 77 -9.00 9.16 -1.67
N LEU A 78 -10.09 9.84 -1.34
CA LEU A 78 -11.39 9.21 -1.07
C LEU A 78 -12.51 9.94 -1.82
N ASN A 79 -13.60 9.20 -2.09
CA ASN A 79 -14.85 9.77 -2.61
C ASN A 79 -15.84 10.06 -1.47
N ARG A 80 -16.90 10.81 -1.78
CA ARG A 80 -18.03 11.04 -0.86
C ARG A 80 -18.59 9.71 -0.35
N GLY A 81 -18.84 9.64 0.95
CA GLY A 81 -19.42 8.45 1.60
C GLY A 81 -18.39 7.46 2.15
N VAL A 82 -17.09 7.69 1.90
CA VAL A 82 -16.00 6.97 2.56
C VAL A 82 -15.45 7.82 3.70
N ALA A 83 -15.25 7.21 4.86
CA ALA A 83 -14.57 7.82 5.99
C ALA A 83 -13.52 6.83 6.52
N ILE A 84 -12.37 7.35 6.91
CA ILE A 84 -11.27 6.58 7.46
C ILE A 84 -10.73 7.25 8.71
N THR A 85 -9.99 6.49 9.52
CA THR A 85 -9.14 7.01 10.58
C THR A 85 -7.71 6.57 10.29
N LEU A 86 -6.75 7.47 10.42
CA LEU A 86 -5.33 7.14 10.30
C LEU A 86 -4.78 6.77 11.68
N GLN A 87 -4.14 5.61 11.77
CA GLN A 87 -3.44 5.17 12.99
C GLN A 87 -1.92 5.19 12.76
N PRO A 88 -1.22 6.26 13.16
CA PRO A 88 0.23 6.35 13.04
C PRO A 88 0.95 5.64 14.20
N GLY A 89 2.29 5.60 14.13
CA GLY A 89 3.13 5.12 15.23
C GLY A 89 3.16 3.60 15.42
N LEU A 90 2.68 2.85 14.44
CA LEU A 90 2.75 1.39 14.46
C LEU A 90 4.17 0.90 14.14
N PRO A 91 4.66 -0.13 14.84
CA PRO A 91 5.89 -0.80 14.43
C PRO A 91 5.66 -1.54 13.09
N PRO A 92 6.70 -1.67 12.25
CA PRO A 92 6.57 -2.48 11.05
C PRO A 92 6.23 -3.95 11.39
N PRO A 93 5.30 -4.59 10.66
CA PRO A 93 4.98 -6.01 10.85
C PRO A 93 6.20 -6.90 10.56
N PRO A 94 6.74 -7.65 11.55
CA PRO A 94 8.00 -8.36 11.41
C PRO A 94 8.00 -9.46 10.34
N ASP A 95 6.86 -10.12 10.16
CA ASP A 95 6.63 -11.18 9.17
C ASP A 95 6.61 -10.66 7.73
N LEU A 96 6.27 -9.38 7.55
CA LEU A 96 6.30 -8.71 6.25
C LEU A 96 7.63 -8.02 5.99
N LEU A 97 8.41 -7.69 7.02
CA LEU A 97 9.79 -7.28 6.80
C LEU A 97 10.55 -8.47 6.20
N MET A 98 10.97 -8.33 4.93
CA MET A 98 11.88 -9.32 4.34
C MET A 98 13.12 -9.39 5.23
N ALA A 99 13.60 -10.59 5.55
CA ALA A 99 14.81 -10.75 6.34
C ALA A 99 15.91 -9.85 5.78
N GLN A 100 16.69 -9.20 6.65
CA GLN A 100 17.93 -8.57 6.24
C GLN A 100 18.73 -9.66 5.53
N LEU A 101 18.96 -9.54 4.22
CA LEU A 101 20.11 -10.23 3.64
C LEU A 101 21.29 -9.64 4.40
N ALA A 102 21.84 -10.41 5.33
CA ALA A 102 23.08 -10.08 5.97
C ALA A 102 24.09 -9.92 4.84
N ILE A 103 24.39 -8.69 4.48
CA ILE A 103 25.59 -8.39 3.72
C ILE A 103 26.70 -8.52 4.76
N GLU A 104 27.41 -9.66 4.72
CA GLU A 104 28.74 -9.78 5.31
C GLU A 104 29.70 -8.78 4.64
#